data_AF-C5KZD8-F1
#
_entry.id   AF-C5KZD8-F1
#
_cell.length_a   1.000
_cell.length_b   1.000
_cell.length_c   1.000
_cell.angle_alpha   90.00
_cell.angle_beta   90.00
_cell.angle_gamma   90.00
#
_symmetry.space_group_name_H-M   'P 1'
#
loop_
_entity.id
_entity.type
_entity.pdbx_description
1 polymer ?
#
loop_
_entity_poly.entity_id
_entity_poly.type
_entity_poly.pdbx_seq_one_letter_code
_entity_poly.pdbx_strand_id
1 'polypeptide(L)'
;MTTISVVFLLAFPVYKAVDLETSSLAFIGFQKKHGKSYDNKDEEMKRAAIFHDNLNYIEEVNAQNLSYKLGVNEYTDLTLEEFAALKLSSTDMSEGMGDGFVAGGEI
;
A
#
# COMPACT_ATOMS: atom_id res chain seq x y z
N MET A 1 -27.54 1.35 40.20
CA MET A 1 -27.14 2.76 39.98
C MET A 1 -25.85 2.96 40.77
N THR A 2 -24.66 3.26 40.25
CA THR A 2 -24.14 3.74 38.96
C THR A 2 -22.66 3.35 38.90
N THR A 3 -22.23 2.45 38.01
CA THR A 3 -20.79 2.08 37.84
C THR A 3 -20.31 2.19 36.39
N ILE A 4 -21.20 2.50 35.44
CA ILE A 4 -20.90 2.46 34.01
C ILE A 4 -19.99 3.62 33.56
N SER A 5 -19.93 4.73 34.31
CA SER A 5 -19.18 5.94 33.89
C SER A 5 -17.65 5.83 34.00
N VAL A 6 -17.12 5.05 34.96
CA VAL A 6 -15.66 4.98 35.20
C VAL A 6 -14.97 3.96 34.30
N VAL A 7 -15.68 2.89 33.91
CA VAL A 7 -15.15 1.85 32.99
C VAL A 7 -14.99 2.39 31.56
N PHE A 8 -15.80 3.37 31.16
CA PHE A 8 -15.81 3.89 29.79
C PHE A 8 -14.69 4.92 29.52
N LEU A 9 -14.20 5.63 30.54
CA LEU A 9 -13.14 6.64 30.39
C LEU A 9 -11.71 6.06 30.39
N LEU A 10 -11.52 4.86 30.93
CA LEU A 10 -10.22 4.17 30.91
C LEU A 10 -10.00 3.36 29.62
N ALA A 11 -11.06 3.10 28.85
CA ALA A 11 -10.98 2.32 27.61
C ALA A 11 -10.72 3.18 26.36
N PHE A 12 -11.11 4.46 26.37
CA PHE A 12 -11.04 5.33 25.18
C PHE A 12 -9.61 5.78 24.76
N PRO A 13 -8.72 6.23 25.66
CA PRO A 13 -7.37 6.61 25.25
C PRO A 13 -6.47 5.38 25.02
N VAL A 14 -6.71 4.28 25.73
CA VAL A 14 -5.93 3.04 25.60
C VAL A 14 -6.09 2.42 24.22
N TYR A 15 -7.31 2.40 23.65
CA TYR A 15 -7.50 1.79 22.33
C TYR A 15 -6.74 2.53 21.22
N LYS A 16 -6.67 3.87 21.27
CA LYS A 16 -5.97 4.66 20.24
C LYS A 16 -4.46 4.43 20.22
N ALA A 17 -3.84 4.18 21.37
CA ALA A 17 -2.41 3.86 21.45
C ALA A 17 -2.11 2.44 20.96
N VAL A 18 -3.03 1.50 21.19
CA VAL A 18 -2.89 0.10 20.74
C VAL A 18 -2.85 -0.01 19.22
N ASP A 19 -3.64 0.78 18.48
CA ASP A 19 -3.62 0.78 17.02
C ASP A 19 -2.27 1.27 16.44
N LEU A 20 -1.69 2.32 17.03
CA LEU A 20 -0.42 2.88 16.55
C LEU A 20 0.74 1.94 16.79
N GLU A 21 0.82 1.33 17.98
CA GLU A 21 1.88 0.35 18.28
C GLU A 21 1.73 -0.92 17.45
N THR A 22 0.49 -1.41 17.25
CA THR A 22 0.21 -2.58 16.41
C THR A 22 0.59 -2.32 14.95
N SER A 23 0.24 -1.15 14.42
CA SER A 23 0.62 -0.75 13.06
C SER A 23 2.14 -0.63 12.91
N SER A 24 2.84 -0.11 13.92
CA SER A 24 4.31 -0.03 13.91
C SER A 24 4.95 -1.43 13.90
N LEU A 25 4.43 -2.37 14.70
CA LEU A 25 4.91 -3.73 14.74
C LEU A 25 4.62 -4.47 13.43
N ALA A 26 3.44 -4.24 12.85
CA ALA A 26 3.07 -4.75 11.54
C ALA A 26 4.00 -4.22 10.44
N PHE A 27 4.39 -2.94 10.49
CA PHE A 27 5.34 -2.35 9.55
C PHE A 27 6.74 -2.97 9.67
N ILE A 28 7.25 -3.17 10.90
CA ILE A 28 8.53 -3.86 11.13
C ILE A 28 8.47 -5.31 10.60
N GLY A 29 7.36 -6.00 10.83
CA GLY A 29 7.11 -7.33 10.30
C GLY A 29 7.09 -7.35 8.76
N PHE A 30 6.44 -6.36 8.15
CA PHE A 30 6.40 -6.14 6.71
C PHE A 30 7.80 -5.89 6.14
N GLN A 31 8.58 -4.98 6.73
CA GLN A 31 9.94 -4.68 6.33
C GLN A 31 10.80 -5.95 6.32
N LYS A 32 10.73 -6.72 7.40
CA LYS A 32 11.48 -7.98 7.50
C LYS A 32 11.01 -9.03 6.49
N LYS A 33 9.70 -9.16 6.29
CA LYS A 33 9.12 -10.16 5.38
C LYS A 33 9.45 -9.88 3.91
N HIS A 34 9.45 -8.61 3.52
CA HIS A 34 9.67 -8.18 2.13
C HIS A 34 11.07 -7.60 1.87
N GLY A 35 11.96 -7.63 2.87
CA GLY A 35 13.33 -7.12 2.74
C GLY A 35 13.40 -5.61 2.48
N LYS A 36 12.45 -4.83 3.00
CA LYS A 36 12.40 -3.38 2.78
C LYS A 36 13.39 -2.67 3.70
N SER A 37 14.17 -1.77 3.10
CA SER A 37 15.05 -0.82 3.78
C SER A 37 14.87 0.52 3.09
N TYR A 38 14.91 1.61 3.85
CA TYR A 38 14.69 2.96 3.37
C TYR A 38 15.93 3.81 3.65
N ASP A 39 16.17 4.81 2.80
CA ASP A 39 17.46 5.52 2.79
C ASP A 39 17.61 6.45 4.00
N ASN A 40 16.50 6.98 4.51
CA ASN A 40 16.49 7.90 5.63
C ASN A 40 15.22 7.76 6.48
N LYS A 41 15.26 8.36 7.67
CA LYS A 41 14.16 8.29 8.64
C LYS A 41 12.90 8.99 8.15
N ASP A 42 13.02 10.07 7.38
CA ASP A 42 11.86 10.79 6.85
C ASP A 42 11.10 9.96 5.82
N GLU A 43 11.83 9.25 4.97
CA GLU A 43 11.29 8.27 4.03
C GLU A 43 10.67 7.09 4.77
N GLU A 44 11.34 6.54 5.78
CA GLU A 44 10.78 5.46 6.60
C GLU A 44 9.46 5.88 7.26
N MET A 45 9.38 7.10 7.81
CA MET A 45 8.15 7.64 8.39
C MET A 45 7.06 7.83 7.33
N LYS A 46 7.40 8.35 6.14
CA LYS A 46 6.47 8.47 5.01
C LYS A 46 5.92 7.09 4.60
N ARG A 47 6.80 6.10 4.48
CA ARG A 47 6.44 4.73 4.08
C ARG A 47 5.61 4.03 5.14
N ALA A 48 5.89 4.27 6.42
CA ALA A 48 5.08 3.79 7.54
C ALA A 48 3.67 4.40 7.53
N ALA A 49 3.54 5.70 7.22
CA ALA A 49 2.23 6.35 7.10
C ALA A 49 1.42 5.77 5.93
N ILE A 50 2.02 5.61 4.75
CA ILE A 50 1.36 4.99 3.59
C ILE A 50 0.95 3.55 3.90
N PHE A 51 1.82 2.79 4.56
CA PHE A 51 1.50 1.41 4.98
C PHE A 51 0.30 1.36 5.93
N HIS A 52 0.21 2.29 6.88
CA HIS A 52 -0.94 2.41 7.78
C HIS A 52 -2.23 2.71 7.01
N ASP A 53 -2.21 3.68 6.10
CA ASP A 53 -3.38 4.04 5.30
C ASP A 53 -3.83 2.87 4.42
N ASN A 54 -2.89 2.13 3.83
CA ASN A 54 -3.19 0.95 3.04
C ASN A 54 -3.73 -0.22 3.88
N LEU A 55 -3.28 -0.39 5.13
CA LEU A 55 -3.88 -1.37 6.04
C LEU A 55 -5.34 -1.04 6.35
N ASN A 56 -5.63 0.22 6.67
CA ASN A 56 -7.00 0.67 6.92
C ASN A 56 -7.89 0.41 5.69
N TYR A 57 -7.39 0.72 4.49
CA TYR A 57 -8.09 0.42 3.24
C TYR A 57 -8.35 -1.09 3.05
N ILE A 58 -7.36 -1.94 3.33
CA ILE A 58 -7.52 -3.39 3.27
C ILE A 58 -8.62 -3.87 4.22
N GLU A 59 -8.64 -3.36 5.45
CA GLU A 59 -9.65 -3.71 6.45
C GLU A 59 -11.05 -3.27 6.03
N GLU A 60 -11.19 -2.02 5.56
CA GLU A 60 -12.45 -1.46 5.07
C GLU A 60 -13.02 -2.26 3.89
N VAL A 61 -12.18 -2.64 2.92
CA VAL A 61 -12.60 -3.43 1.76
C VAL A 61 -12.95 -4.86 2.17
N ASN A 62 -12.16 -5.47 3.06
CA ASN A 62 -12.44 -6.81 3.55
C ASN A 62 -13.73 -6.87 4.40
N ALA A 63 -14.09 -5.78 5.09
CA ALA A 63 -15.34 -5.65 5.83
C ALA A 63 -16.58 -5.60 4.92
N GLN A 64 -16.43 -5.21 3.65
CA GLN A 64 -17.53 -5.17 2.67
C GLN A 64 -17.96 -6.57 2.18
N ASN A 65 -17.32 -7.65 2.64
CA ASN A 65 -17.67 -9.05 2.30
C ASN A 65 -17.76 -9.29 0.77
N LEU A 66 -16.82 -8.71 0.03
CA LEU A 66 -16.70 -8.92 -1.42
C LEU A 66 -16.27 -10.36 -1.73
N SER A 67 -16.39 -10.76 -3.00
CA SER A 67 -15.93 -12.08 -3.48
C SER A 67 -14.41 -12.26 -3.43
N TYR A 68 -13.67 -11.18 -3.20
CA TYR A 68 -12.22 -11.17 -3.03
C TYR A 68 -11.84 -10.48 -1.73
N LYS A 69 -10.61 -10.74 -1.28
CA LYS A 69 -10.01 -10.08 -0.11
C LYS A 69 -8.69 -9.44 -0.50
N LEU A 70 -8.44 -8.26 0.05
CA LEU A 70 -7.15 -7.62 -0.04
C LEU A 70 -6.24 -8.11 1.10
N GLY A 71 -4.95 -8.05 0.88
CA GLY A 71 -3.95 -8.44 1.85
C GLY A 71 -2.64 -7.71 1.65
N VAL A 72 -1.83 -7.68 2.70
CA VAL A 72 -0.51 -7.04 2.69
C VAL A 72 0.40 -7.74 1.68
N ASN A 73 0.91 -6.97 0.73
CA ASN A 73 1.84 -7.38 -0.33
C ASN A 73 3.06 -6.46 -0.39
N GLU A 74 4.02 -6.74 -1.27
CA GLU A 74 5.28 -6.00 -1.41
C GLU A 74 5.15 -4.52 -1.82
N TYR A 75 3.95 -4.06 -2.22
CA TYR A 75 3.62 -2.70 -2.63
C TYR A 75 2.78 -1.95 -1.59
N THR A 76 2.56 -2.53 -0.40
CA THR A 76 1.71 -1.93 0.65
C THR A 76 2.29 -0.62 1.20
N ASP A 77 3.57 -0.34 0.97
CA ASP A 77 4.26 0.92 1.33
C ASP A 77 4.24 1.99 0.22
N LEU A 78 3.52 1.75 -0.88
CA LEU A 78 3.43 2.66 -2.02
C LEU A 78 2.06 3.30 -2.14
N THR A 79 2.02 4.52 -2.69
CA THR A 79 0.75 5.12 -3.14
C THR A 79 0.29 4.52 -4.46
N LEU A 80 -0.98 4.74 -4.82
CA LEU A 80 -1.53 4.27 -6.10
C LEU A 80 -0.76 4.86 -7.29
N GLU A 81 -0.37 6.14 -7.20
CA GLU A 81 0.39 6.84 -8.23
C GLU A 81 1.81 6.26 -8.37
N GLU A 82 2.48 5.99 -7.24
CA GLU A 82 3.80 5.35 -7.24
C GLU A 82 3.74 3.94 -7.82
N PHE A 83 2.71 3.16 -7.46
CA PHE A 83 2.48 1.83 -8.03
C PHE A 83 2.19 1.90 -9.53
N ALA A 84 1.33 2.83 -9.97
CA ALA A 84 1.01 3.04 -11.38
C ALA A 84 2.25 3.45 -12.17
N ALA A 85 3.08 4.36 -11.64
CA ALA A 85 4.32 4.75 -12.29
C ALA A 85 5.29 3.57 -12.47
N LEU A 86 5.38 2.66 -11.48
CA LEU A 86 6.24 1.48 -11.56
C LEU A 86 5.75 0.42 -12.56
N LYS A 87 4.43 0.23 -12.69
CA LYS A 87 3.86 -0.85 -13.53
C LYS A 87 3.44 -0.40 -14.92
N LEU A 88 3.06 0.87 -15.08
CA LEU A 88 2.50 1.41 -16.33
C LEU A 88 3.56 2.13 -17.19
N SER A 89 4.74 2.45 -16.63
CA SER A 89 5.86 2.99 -17.42
C SER A 89 6.50 1.97 -18.38
N SER A 90 6.13 0.69 -18.27
CA SER A 90 6.67 -0.38 -19.12
C SER A 90 5.97 -0.49 -20.49
N THR A 91 4.85 0.21 -20.70
CA THR A 91 3.99 0.01 -21.89
C THR A 91 4.20 1.01 -23.02
N ASP A 92 5.22 1.89 -22.96
CA ASP A 92 5.34 3.00 -23.92
C ASP A 92 6.74 3.10 -24.56
N MET A 93 7.35 1.98 -24.98
CA MET A 93 8.60 1.97 -25.76
C MET A 93 8.71 0.84 -26.81
N SER A 94 7.61 0.36 -27.39
CA SER A 94 7.65 -0.69 -28.44
C SER A 94 6.87 -0.36 -29.73
N GLU A 95 6.45 0.89 -29.96
CA GLU A 95 5.88 1.29 -31.25
C GLU A 95 6.64 2.44 -31.88
N GLY A 96 7.51 2.04 -32.80
CA GLY A 96 8.24 2.86 -33.75
C GLY A 96 9.41 2.03 -34.27
N MET A 97 9.55 1.66 -35.54
CA MET A 97 8.86 2.08 -36.75
C MET A 97 9.43 1.13 -37.83
N GLY A 98 8.70 0.07 -38.17
CA GLY A 98 9.09 -0.91 -39.18
C GLY A 98 8.77 -0.41 -40.58
N ASP A 99 9.40 0.69 -41.00
CA ASP A 99 9.17 1.29 -42.31
C ASP A 99 10.15 0.71 -43.32
N GLY A 100 9.71 -0.33 -44.02
CA GLY A 100 10.51 -0.94 -45.08
C GLY A 100 9.74 -1.93 -45.95
N PHE A 101 8.43 -1.74 -46.13
CA PHE A 101 7.71 -2.44 -47.20
C PHE A 101 8.09 -1.79 -48.54
N VAL A 102 9.12 -2.34 -49.18
CA VAL A 102 9.46 -2.04 -50.58
C VAL A 102 8.35 -2.61 -51.44
N ALA A 103 7.41 -1.74 -51.84
CA ALA A 103 6.44 -2.06 -52.87
C ALA A 103 7.19 -2.32 -54.19
N GLY A 104 7.05 -3.53 -54.72
CA GLY A 104 7.46 -3.86 -56.07
C GLY A 104 6.76 -2.92 -57.05
N GLY A 105 7.56 -2.16 -57.79
CA GLY A 105 7.14 -1.48 -59.00
C GLY A 105 7.65 -2.28 -60.19
N GLU A 106 6.73 -2.99 -60.85
CA GLU A 106 6.89 -3.46 -62.21
C GLU A 106 7.04 -2.25 -63.14
N ILE A 107 8.11 -2.20 -63.94
CA ILE A 107 8.14 -2.13 -65.43
C ILE A 107 9.56 -2.40 -65.93
#